data_AF-A0A1V4YEM4-F1
#
_entry.id   AF-A0A1V4YEM4-F1
#
_cell.length_a   1.000
_cell.length_b   1.000
_cell.length_c   1.000
_cell.angle_alpha   90.00
_cell.angle_beta   90.00
_cell.angle_gamma   90.00
#
_symmetry.space_group_name_H-M   'P 1'
#
loop_
_entity.id
_entity.type
_entity.pdbx_description
1 polymer ?
#
loop_
_entity_poly.entity_id
_entity_poly.type
_entity_poly.pdbx_seq_one_letter_code
_entity_poly.pdbx_strand_id
1 'polypeptide(L)'
;MMHRLITFLFVFLLSIGVISGAVASDVNTIFELELVPLSEIVKNPTVYDSTMAYRKISVVGNISEIGKHLITIDQDSYEIKVDHTNQHLFAGFNVGDGIKLTGQFLYDPMGTSIFYPNYVMHYPTVQMGEVNISAIISNASKFNGKYVTVTGNLTGIRSTMGAYVVDISSLDTGESLRVSYYGSTDLQAGDMVSVSGLFNGDVLYSGQMGKKRPPLSISTLIPGFTGLWTMFIIGLLVIYMKHE
;
A
#
# COMPACT_ATOMS: atom_id res chain seq x y z
N MET A 1 36.35 -10.08 -33.43
CA MET A 1 35.18 -9.18 -33.62
C MET A 1 33.90 -9.75 -33.00
N MET A 2 33.64 -11.06 -33.19
CA MET A 2 32.46 -11.78 -32.68
C MET A 2 32.29 -11.75 -31.14
N HIS A 3 33.39 -11.83 -30.38
CA HIS A 3 33.34 -11.81 -28.92
C HIS A 3 32.80 -10.50 -28.33
N ARG A 4 33.11 -9.35 -28.94
CA ARG A 4 32.63 -8.02 -28.49
C ARG A 4 31.13 -7.82 -28.75
N LEU A 5 30.59 -8.45 -29.79
CA LEU A 5 29.16 -8.39 -30.12
C LEU A 5 28.33 -9.20 -29.12
N ILE A 6 28.85 -10.36 -28.68
CA ILE A 6 28.21 -11.24 -27.69
C ILE A 6 28.13 -10.56 -26.32
N THR A 7 29.21 -9.89 -25.89
CA THR A 7 29.20 -9.14 -24.62
C THR A 7 28.21 -7.99 -24.65
N PHE A 8 28.12 -7.28 -25.78
CA PHE A 8 27.19 -6.15 -25.95
C PHE A 8 25.73 -6.61 -25.88
N LEU A 9 25.38 -7.73 -26.52
CA LEU A 9 24.01 -8.26 -26.49
C LEU A 9 23.60 -8.73 -25.09
N PHE A 10 24.52 -9.35 -24.34
CA PHE A 10 24.27 -9.82 -22.98
C PHE A 10 24.07 -8.66 -22.00
N VAL A 11 24.88 -7.60 -22.12
CA VAL A 11 24.74 -6.37 -21.33
C VAL A 11 23.44 -5.63 -21.67
N PHE A 12 23.04 -5.61 -22.94
CA PHE A 12 21.79 -4.99 -23.37
C PHE A 12 20.56 -5.74 -22.82
N LEU A 13 20.56 -7.08 -22.86
CA LEU A 13 19.52 -7.92 -22.27
C LEU A 13 19.43 -7.78 -20.74
N LEU A 14 20.58 -7.72 -20.05
CA LEU A 14 20.64 -7.42 -18.61
C LEU A 14 20.10 -6.02 -18.30
N SER A 15 20.40 -5.02 -19.14
CA SER A 15 19.90 -3.66 -18.93
C SER A 15 18.39 -3.53 -19.14
N ILE A 16 17.79 -4.29 -20.07
CA ILE A 16 16.34 -4.33 -20.27
C ILE A 16 15.64 -5.06 -19.10
N GLY A 17 16.27 -6.10 -18.55
CA GLY A 17 15.78 -6.81 -17.35
C GLY A 17 15.83 -5.98 -16.06
N VAL A 18 16.73 -4.99 -15.97
CA VAL A 18 16.82 -4.07 -14.83
C VAL A 18 15.79 -2.93 -14.93
N ILE A 19 15.34 -2.57 -16.13
CA ILE A 19 14.39 -1.46 -16.33
C ILE A 19 12.92 -1.87 -16.06
N SER A 20 12.59 -3.17 -16.08
CA SER A 20 11.23 -3.62 -15.74
C SER A 20 10.94 -3.70 -14.23
N GLY A 21 11.89 -3.30 -13.38
CA GLY A 21 11.86 -3.54 -11.94
C GLY A 21 11.84 -2.30 -11.06
N ALA A 22 11.27 -1.16 -11.49
CA ALA A 22 10.91 -0.05 -10.60
C ALA A 22 10.19 1.06 -11.37
N VAL A 23 8.95 0.81 -11.78
CA VAL A 23 7.93 1.85 -11.79
C VAL A 23 6.73 1.25 -11.10
N ALA A 24 6.83 1.15 -9.76
CA ALA A 24 5.63 1.27 -8.97
C ALA A 24 5.10 2.66 -9.31
N SER A 25 4.15 2.71 -10.24
CA SER A 25 3.44 3.93 -10.57
C SER A 25 2.98 4.54 -9.24
N ASP A 26 3.42 5.76 -8.95
CA ASP A 26 2.81 6.64 -7.95
C ASP A 26 1.37 6.92 -8.41
N VAL A 27 0.51 5.91 -8.32
CA VAL A 27 -0.92 6.12 -8.22
C VAL A 27 -1.05 6.74 -6.86
N ASN A 28 -1.37 8.04 -6.84
CA ASN A 28 -1.74 8.79 -5.65
C ASN A 28 -2.75 7.94 -4.88
N THR A 29 -2.27 7.14 -3.93
CA THR A 29 -3.13 6.18 -3.26
C THR A 29 -4.08 7.00 -2.39
N ILE A 30 -5.27 6.50 -2.10
CA ILE A 30 -6.22 7.19 -1.20
C ILE A 30 -5.61 7.57 0.18
N PHE A 31 -4.43 7.04 0.50
CA PHE A 31 -3.65 7.25 1.72
C PHE A 31 -2.66 8.43 1.61
N GLU A 32 -2.33 8.86 0.40
CA GLU A 32 -1.32 9.88 0.11
C GLU A 32 -1.99 11.12 -0.44
N LEU A 33 -2.52 11.93 0.46
CA LEU A 33 -3.01 13.27 0.14
C LEU A 33 -1.84 14.26 0.12
N GLU A 34 -2.16 15.53 -0.17
CA GLU A 34 -1.24 16.65 -0.04
C GLU A 34 -0.47 16.57 1.29
N LEU A 35 0.85 16.41 1.19
CA LEU A 35 1.72 16.38 2.35
C LEU A 35 2.02 17.82 2.78
N VAL A 36 1.58 18.17 3.99
CA VAL A 36 1.76 19.49 4.58
C VAL A 36 2.76 19.39 5.74
N PRO A 37 3.84 20.18 5.75
CA PRO A 37 4.76 20.24 6.89
C PRO A 37 4.06 20.76 8.15
N LEU A 38 4.42 20.24 9.32
CA LEU A 38 3.86 20.71 10.60
C LEU A 38 4.07 22.22 10.79
N SER A 39 5.21 22.75 10.32
CA SER A 39 5.50 24.18 10.41
C SER A 39 4.49 25.07 9.67
N GLU A 40 3.91 24.58 8.58
CA GLU A 40 2.94 25.35 7.78
C GLU A 40 1.56 25.36 8.43
N ILE A 41 1.16 24.23 9.02
CA ILE A 41 -0.07 24.12 9.81
C ILE A 41 0.00 25.02 11.03
N VAL A 42 1.12 25.02 11.76
CA VAL A 42 1.28 25.84 12.96
C VAL A 42 1.33 27.33 12.63
N LYS A 43 1.98 27.73 11.52
CA LYS A 43 2.09 29.15 11.13
C LYS A 43 0.80 29.70 10.53
N ASN A 44 0.07 28.89 9.77
CA ASN A 44 -1.12 29.32 9.02
C ASN A 44 -2.33 28.38 9.26
N PRO A 45 -2.76 28.14 10.52
CA PRO A 45 -3.68 27.06 10.84
C PRO A 45 -5.07 27.21 10.18
N THR A 46 -5.54 28.44 10.01
CA THR A 46 -6.84 28.74 9.37
C THR A 46 -6.90 28.27 7.90
N VAL A 47 -5.77 28.20 7.21
CA VAL A 47 -5.71 27.71 5.82
C VAL A 47 -5.96 26.20 5.76
N TYR A 48 -5.62 25.48 6.83
CA TYR A 48 -5.74 24.01 6.93
C TYR A 48 -6.97 23.57 7.72
N ASP A 49 -7.71 24.50 8.31
CA ASP A 49 -8.91 24.21 9.07
C ASP A 49 -9.97 23.54 8.18
N SER A 50 -10.27 22.28 8.47
CA SER A 50 -11.24 21.48 7.73
C SER A 50 -12.67 21.99 7.88
N THR A 51 -12.99 22.85 8.86
CA THR A 51 -14.31 23.51 8.94
C THR A 51 -14.51 24.57 7.86
N MET A 52 -13.41 25.18 7.38
CA MET A 52 -13.44 26.24 6.37
C MET A 52 -13.06 25.74 4.98
N ALA A 53 -12.00 24.93 4.90
CA ALA A 53 -11.45 24.46 3.63
C ALA A 53 -12.03 23.12 3.16
N TYR A 54 -12.83 22.43 3.99
CA TYR A 54 -13.40 21.10 3.71
C TYR A 54 -12.39 20.09 3.12
N ARG A 55 -11.12 20.20 3.51
CA ARG A 55 -10.03 19.39 2.97
C ARG A 55 -9.47 18.40 3.99
N LYS A 56 -8.90 17.34 3.45
CA LYS A 56 -8.06 16.38 4.16
C LYS A 56 -6.63 16.57 3.72
N ILE A 57 -5.69 16.43 4.65
CA ILE A 57 -4.26 16.59 4.41
C ILE A 57 -3.51 15.41 5.00
N SER A 58 -2.28 15.23 4.54
CA SER A 58 -1.31 14.33 5.15
C SER A 58 -0.24 15.13 5.89
N VAL A 59 0.20 14.62 7.04
CA VAL A 59 1.30 15.19 7.83
C VAL A 59 2.25 14.09 8.27
N VAL A 60 3.52 14.43 8.41
CA VAL A 60 4.56 13.52 8.89
C VAL A 60 5.16 14.08 10.17
N GLY A 61 5.49 13.20 11.11
CA GLY A 61 6.18 13.54 12.35
C GLY A 61 6.52 12.29 13.14
N ASN A 62 7.20 12.47 14.26
CA ASN A 62 7.47 11.40 15.21
C ASN A 62 6.50 11.49 16.38
N ILE A 63 6.05 10.33 16.89
CA ILE A 63 5.25 10.29 18.11
C ILE A 63 6.14 10.69 19.28
N SER A 64 5.83 11.78 19.95
CA SER A 64 6.59 12.25 21.11
C SER A 64 5.90 11.96 22.44
N GLU A 65 4.58 11.82 22.42
CA GLU A 65 3.79 11.49 23.60
C GLU A 65 2.52 10.71 23.20
N ILE A 66 2.20 9.67 23.95
CA ILE A 66 0.92 8.94 23.82
C ILE A 66 0.13 9.12 25.11
N GLY A 67 -0.85 10.01 25.07
CA GLY A 67 -1.83 10.19 26.13
C GLY A 67 -3.07 9.33 25.94
N LYS A 68 -3.99 9.40 26.91
CA LYS A 68 -5.23 8.60 26.93
C LYS A 68 -6.17 8.90 25.75
N HIS A 69 -6.26 10.17 25.36
CA HIS A 69 -7.17 10.66 24.30
C HIS A 69 -6.47 11.47 23.22
N LEU A 70 -5.22 11.87 23.46
CA LEU A 70 -4.44 12.67 22.54
C LEU A 70 -3.04 12.05 22.40
N ILE A 71 -2.52 12.12 21.19
CA ILE A 71 -1.11 11.87 20.87
C ILE A 71 -0.48 13.20 20.48
N THR A 72 0.77 13.40 20.87
CA THR A 72 1.59 14.51 20.36
C THR A 72 2.50 13.96 19.29
N ILE A 73 2.53 14.62 18.13
CA ILE A 73 3.59 14.39 17.14
C ILE A 73 4.41 15.67 16.96
N ASP A 74 5.71 15.49 16.72
CA ASP A 74 6.61 16.59 16.44
C ASP A 74 7.48 16.36 15.20
N GLN A 75 7.90 17.47 14.60
CA GLN A 75 8.87 17.54 13.52
C GLN A 75 9.47 18.95 13.49
N ASP A 76 10.80 19.05 13.40
CA ASP A 76 11.53 20.32 13.24
C ASP A 76 11.14 21.41 14.26
N SER A 77 10.96 21.02 15.53
CA SER A 77 10.52 21.88 16.65
C SER A 77 9.06 22.39 16.59
N TYR A 78 8.25 21.88 15.66
CA TYR A 78 6.81 22.12 15.63
C TYR A 78 6.08 20.87 16.14
N GLU A 79 5.02 21.09 16.89
CA GLU A 79 4.16 20.02 17.42
C GLU A 79 2.71 20.24 17.02
N ILE A 80 1.97 19.13 16.89
CA ILE A 80 0.51 19.15 16.81
C ILE A 80 -0.08 18.05 17.70
N LYS A 81 -1.30 18.27 18.19
CA LYS A 81 -2.07 17.27 18.92
C LYS A 81 -2.95 16.49 17.95
N VAL A 82 -3.06 15.20 18.19
CA VAL A 82 -3.76 14.22 17.34
C VAL A 82 -4.79 13.50 18.19
N ASP A 83 -6.03 13.39 17.71
CA ASP A 83 -7.05 12.60 18.37
C ASP A 83 -6.64 11.12 18.42
N HIS A 84 -6.68 10.57 19.63
CA HIS A 84 -6.38 9.17 19.93
C HIS A 84 -7.60 8.48 20.57
N THR A 85 -8.82 8.97 20.28
CA THR A 85 -10.04 8.36 20.79
C THR A 85 -10.26 6.98 20.15
N ASN A 86 -9.93 6.83 18.87
CA ASN A 86 -9.88 5.53 18.21
C ASN A 86 -8.49 4.87 18.37
N GLN A 87 -8.33 4.14 19.47
CA GLN A 87 -7.08 3.48 19.83
C GLN A 87 -6.61 2.42 18.81
N HIS A 88 -7.53 1.83 18.05
CA HIS A 88 -7.19 0.81 17.05
C HIS A 88 -6.30 1.37 15.93
N LEU A 89 -6.43 2.66 15.60
CA LEU A 89 -5.60 3.30 14.58
C LEU A 89 -4.11 3.35 14.99
N PHE A 90 -3.83 3.39 16.29
CA PHE A 90 -2.48 3.54 16.84
C PHE A 90 -1.97 2.27 17.53
N ALA A 91 -2.70 1.16 17.46
CA ALA A 91 -2.26 -0.11 18.04
C ALA A 91 -0.89 -0.53 17.47
N GLY A 92 0.09 -0.77 18.34
CA GLY A 92 1.44 -1.20 17.92
C GLY A 92 2.43 -0.06 17.61
N PHE A 93 1.98 1.19 17.60
CA PHE A 93 2.86 2.36 17.54
C PHE A 93 3.37 2.74 18.93
N ASN A 94 4.59 3.28 18.98
CA ASN A 94 5.28 3.67 20.21
C ASN A 94 5.83 5.10 20.12
N VAL A 95 6.14 5.68 21.28
CA VAL A 95 6.91 6.93 21.34
C VAL A 95 8.25 6.74 20.63
N GLY A 96 8.60 7.67 19.75
CA GLY A 96 9.75 7.63 18.86
C GLY A 96 9.45 7.13 17.45
N ASP A 97 8.29 6.51 17.21
CA ASP A 97 7.94 6.04 15.87
C ASP A 97 7.65 7.21 14.92
N GLY A 98 8.28 7.17 13.74
CA GLY A 98 7.93 8.04 12.63
C GLY A 98 6.62 7.59 12.00
N ILE A 99 5.68 8.53 11.82
CA ILE A 99 4.36 8.27 11.27
C ILE A 99 3.95 9.29 10.22
N LYS A 100 3.10 8.85 9.30
CA LYS A 100 2.31 9.71 8.41
C LYS A 100 0.84 9.57 8.78
N LEU A 101 0.22 10.69 9.10
CA LEU A 101 -1.21 10.79 9.40
C LEU A 101 -1.92 11.38 8.19
N THR A 102 -3.06 10.81 7.83
CA THR A 102 -3.94 11.38 6.79
C THR A 102 -5.31 11.60 7.41
N GLY A 103 -5.83 12.83 7.35
CA GLY A 103 -7.01 13.19 8.11
C GLY A 103 -7.41 14.66 7.98
N GLN A 104 -8.14 15.14 8.99
CA GLN A 104 -8.67 16.50 9.07
C GLN A 104 -7.98 17.26 10.20
N PHE A 105 -7.72 18.55 9.99
CA PHE A 105 -7.19 19.42 11.03
C PHE A 105 -8.26 20.42 11.45
N LEU A 106 -8.59 20.46 12.73
CA LEU A 106 -9.52 21.45 13.28
C LEU A 106 -8.73 22.48 14.07
N TYR A 107 -8.80 23.73 13.61
CA TYR A 107 -8.20 24.86 14.29
C TYR A 107 -9.15 25.41 15.35
N ASP A 108 -8.66 25.55 16.58
CA ASP A 108 -9.37 26.26 17.64
C ASP A 108 -8.51 27.44 18.12
N PRO A 109 -8.90 28.69 17.83
CA PRO A 109 -8.14 29.87 18.25
C PRO A 109 -8.18 30.12 19.77
N MET A 110 -9.12 29.50 20.50
CA MET A 110 -9.32 29.69 21.94
C MET A 110 -8.97 28.43 22.74
N GLY A 111 -8.61 27.34 22.06
CA GLY A 111 -8.38 26.04 22.65
C GLY A 111 -7.19 25.29 22.02
N THR A 112 -7.26 23.97 22.08
CA THR A 112 -6.23 23.11 21.47
C THR A 112 -6.70 22.68 20.09
N SER A 113 -5.91 23.01 19.07
CA SER A 113 -6.16 22.52 17.72
C SER A 113 -5.82 21.03 17.63
N ILE A 114 -6.70 20.25 16.98
CA ILE A 114 -6.62 18.78 16.98
C ILE A 114 -6.64 18.27 15.55
N PHE A 115 -5.72 17.34 15.25
CA PHE A 115 -5.74 16.55 14.04
C PHE A 115 -6.55 15.26 14.24
N TYR A 116 -7.55 15.02 13.42
CA TYR A 116 -8.40 13.84 13.44
C TYR A 116 -7.97 12.88 12.34
N PRO A 117 -7.23 11.81 12.67
CA PRO A 117 -6.72 10.89 11.66
C PRO A 117 -7.84 10.00 11.10
N ASN A 118 -7.89 9.88 9.78
CA ASN A 118 -8.60 8.78 9.11
C ASN A 118 -7.71 7.56 8.98
N TYR A 119 -6.41 7.78 8.76
CA TYR A 119 -5.41 6.73 8.59
C TYR A 119 -4.12 7.11 9.31
N VAL A 120 -3.45 6.09 9.84
CA VAL A 120 -2.12 6.18 10.44
C VAL A 120 -1.25 5.13 9.77
N MET A 121 -0.08 5.54 9.28
CA MET A 121 0.91 4.61 8.75
C MET A 121 2.31 4.94 9.22
N HIS A 122 3.18 3.94 9.24
CA HIS A 122 4.59 4.16 9.54
C HIS A 122 5.26 5.03 8.47
N TYR A 123 6.19 5.87 8.90
CA TYR A 123 7.02 6.68 8.03
C TYR A 123 8.51 6.54 8.42
N PRO A 124 9.39 6.12 7.51
CA PRO A 124 9.14 5.70 6.13
C PRO A 124 8.18 4.50 5.99
N THR A 125 7.50 4.40 4.85
CA THR A 125 6.50 3.36 4.58
C THR A 125 7.10 1.96 4.69
N VAL A 126 6.38 1.05 5.36
CA VAL A 126 6.80 -0.34 5.55
C VAL A 126 5.94 -1.29 4.70
N GLN A 127 6.60 -2.13 3.89
CA GLN A 127 5.99 -3.14 3.04
C GLN A 127 6.27 -4.53 3.62
N MET A 128 5.21 -5.28 3.97
CA MET A 128 5.33 -6.62 4.57
C MET A 128 5.23 -7.76 3.54
N GLY A 129 4.77 -7.47 2.32
CA GLY A 129 4.52 -8.49 1.30
C GLY A 129 3.29 -9.35 1.60
N GLU A 130 3.30 -10.59 1.12
CA GLU A 130 2.20 -11.54 1.32
C GLU A 130 2.18 -12.06 2.77
N VAL A 131 1.04 -11.92 3.43
CA VAL A 131 0.82 -12.33 4.82
C VAL A 131 -0.49 -13.10 4.95
N ASN A 132 -0.52 -14.04 5.89
CA ASN A 132 -1.72 -14.81 6.18
C ASN A 132 -2.73 -13.98 6.99
N ILE A 133 -4.00 -14.11 6.64
CA ILE A 133 -5.11 -13.45 7.35
C ILE A 133 -5.12 -13.83 8.84
N SER A 134 -4.87 -15.10 9.16
CA SER A 134 -4.77 -15.59 10.53
C SER A 134 -3.63 -14.94 11.33
N ALA A 135 -2.52 -14.61 10.66
CA ALA A 135 -1.40 -13.90 11.29
C ALA A 135 -1.80 -12.46 11.65
N ILE A 136 -2.55 -11.78 10.77
CA ILE A 136 -3.07 -10.44 11.05
C ILE A 136 -4.05 -10.48 12.23
N ILE A 137 -5.01 -11.41 12.22
CA ILE A 137 -6.06 -11.48 13.25
C ILE A 137 -5.48 -11.82 14.62
N SER A 138 -4.51 -12.74 14.69
CA SER A 138 -3.86 -13.11 15.95
C SER A 138 -2.97 -12.01 16.53
N ASN A 139 -2.46 -11.09 15.71
CA ASN A 139 -1.59 -10.00 16.16
C ASN A 139 -1.70 -8.75 15.27
N ALA A 140 -2.84 -8.07 15.32
CA ALA A 140 -3.14 -6.93 14.46
C ALA A 140 -2.14 -5.77 14.63
N SER A 141 -1.70 -5.51 15.87
CA SER A 141 -0.75 -4.43 16.18
C SER A 141 0.60 -4.57 15.46
N LYS A 142 1.04 -5.80 15.15
CA LYS A 142 2.27 -6.04 14.37
C LYS A 142 2.17 -5.52 12.93
N PHE A 143 0.98 -5.55 12.34
CA PHE A 143 0.72 -5.20 10.94
C PHE A 143 0.10 -3.81 10.79
N ASN A 144 -0.44 -3.25 11.86
CA ASN A 144 -1.11 -1.96 11.86
C ASN A 144 -0.18 -0.86 11.31
N GLY A 145 -0.71 -0.02 10.43
CA GLY A 145 0.04 1.05 9.78
C GLY A 145 1.06 0.60 8.72
N LYS A 146 0.99 -0.65 8.26
CA LYS A 146 1.90 -1.22 7.26
C LYS A 146 1.14 -1.70 6.03
N TYR A 147 1.83 -1.72 4.91
CA TYR A 147 1.28 -2.31 3.69
C TYR A 147 1.43 -3.82 3.71
N VAL A 148 0.34 -4.51 3.42
CA VAL A 148 0.24 -5.96 3.39
C VAL A 148 -0.47 -6.42 2.12
N THR A 149 -0.15 -7.62 1.68
CA THR A 149 -0.90 -8.36 0.67
C THR A 149 -1.51 -9.58 1.31
N VAL A 150 -2.83 -9.76 1.18
CA VAL A 150 -3.54 -10.94 1.68
C VAL A 150 -4.19 -11.69 0.53
N THR A 151 -4.29 -13.00 0.70
CA THR A 151 -5.04 -13.88 -0.18
C THR A 151 -6.15 -14.55 0.62
N GLY A 152 -7.34 -14.65 0.01
CA GLY A 152 -8.40 -15.46 0.57
C GLY A 152 -9.61 -15.54 -0.34
N ASN A 153 -10.67 -16.15 0.16
CA ASN A 153 -11.94 -16.25 -0.55
C ASN A 153 -12.82 -15.06 -0.19
N LEU A 154 -13.37 -14.39 -1.20
CA LEU A 154 -14.35 -13.34 -1.00
C LEU A 154 -15.65 -13.96 -0.48
N THR A 155 -16.09 -13.60 0.73
CA THR A 155 -17.31 -14.17 1.33
C THR A 155 -18.50 -13.23 1.27
N GLY A 156 -18.26 -11.92 1.16
CA GLY A 156 -19.30 -10.93 1.03
C GLY A 156 -18.80 -9.65 0.39
N ILE A 157 -19.68 -9.01 -0.40
CA ILE A 157 -19.44 -7.70 -1.00
C ILE A 157 -20.64 -6.81 -0.70
N ARG A 158 -20.37 -5.61 -0.17
CA ARG A 158 -21.39 -4.60 0.12
C ARG A 158 -20.95 -3.27 -0.48
N SER A 159 -21.77 -2.71 -1.34
CA SER A 159 -21.55 -1.35 -1.85
C SER A 159 -21.92 -0.33 -0.78
N THR A 160 -21.06 0.64 -0.56
CA THR A 160 -21.30 1.80 0.30
C THR A 160 -21.03 3.07 -0.50
N MET A 161 -21.38 4.23 0.06
CA MET A 161 -21.12 5.50 -0.59
C MET A 161 -19.61 5.74 -0.71
N GLY A 162 -19.04 5.49 -1.90
CA GLY A 162 -17.64 5.76 -2.24
C GLY A 162 -16.67 4.59 -2.05
N ALA A 163 -17.10 3.43 -1.57
CA ALA A 163 -16.26 2.23 -1.42
C ALA A 163 -17.06 0.94 -1.37
N TYR A 164 -16.41 -0.19 -1.59
CA TYR A 164 -16.93 -1.52 -1.30
C TYR A 164 -16.39 -2.00 0.06
N VAL A 165 -17.26 -2.52 0.91
CA VAL A 165 -16.87 -3.29 2.09
C VAL A 165 -16.90 -4.76 1.71
N VAL A 166 -15.72 -5.39 1.77
CA VAL A 166 -15.50 -6.77 1.36
C VAL A 166 -15.01 -7.56 2.56
N ASP A 167 -15.53 -8.76 2.76
CA ASP A 167 -15.04 -9.69 3.77
C ASP A 167 -14.27 -10.82 3.04
N ILE A 168 -13.02 -11.06 3.43
CA ILE A 168 -12.14 -12.07 2.83
C ILE A 168 -11.82 -13.12 3.88
N SER A 169 -12.12 -14.38 3.62
CA SER A 169 -11.78 -15.48 4.52
C SER A 169 -10.44 -16.13 4.18
N SER A 170 -9.70 -16.46 5.23
CA SER A 170 -8.53 -17.34 5.19
C SER A 170 -8.89 -18.69 4.57
N LEU A 171 -8.00 -19.23 3.73
CA LEU A 171 -8.20 -20.53 3.08
C LEU A 171 -8.16 -21.70 4.07
N ASP A 172 -7.41 -21.54 5.17
CA ASP A 172 -7.11 -22.64 6.09
C ASP A 172 -7.95 -22.58 7.38
N THR A 173 -8.19 -21.37 7.90
CA THR A 173 -8.78 -21.17 9.23
C THR A 173 -10.23 -20.70 9.18
N GLY A 174 -10.71 -20.23 8.02
CA GLY A 174 -12.03 -19.61 7.88
C GLY A 174 -12.19 -18.24 8.56
N GLU A 175 -11.16 -17.75 9.24
CA GLU A 175 -11.15 -16.42 9.84
C GLU A 175 -11.25 -15.34 8.74
N SER A 176 -11.96 -14.25 9.03
CA SER A 176 -12.24 -13.21 8.04
C SER A 176 -11.57 -11.89 8.36
N LEU A 177 -11.05 -11.25 7.31
CA LEU A 177 -10.51 -9.90 7.33
C LEU A 177 -11.45 -8.97 6.57
N ARG A 178 -11.76 -7.82 7.19
CA ARG A 178 -12.52 -6.76 6.53
C ARG A 178 -11.61 -5.92 5.64
N VAL A 179 -12.07 -5.67 4.42
CA VAL A 179 -11.41 -4.83 3.43
C VAL A 179 -12.33 -3.69 3.03
N SER A 180 -11.79 -2.48 3.02
CA SER A 180 -12.42 -1.30 2.40
C SER A 180 -11.75 -1.05 1.05
N TYR A 181 -12.46 -1.36 -0.03
CA TYR A 181 -11.95 -1.31 -1.40
C TYR A 181 -12.46 -0.07 -2.16
N TYR A 182 -11.53 0.72 -2.69
CA TYR A 182 -11.78 1.99 -3.38
C TYR A 182 -11.46 1.86 -4.87
N GLY A 183 -12.28 1.08 -5.56
CA GLY A 183 -12.18 0.90 -7.01
C GLY A 183 -13.46 0.29 -7.56
N SER A 184 -13.49 0.03 -8.86
CA SER A 184 -14.51 -0.79 -9.48
C SER A 184 -14.17 -2.28 -9.33
N THR A 185 -15.20 -3.13 -9.26
CA THR A 185 -15.00 -4.57 -9.19
C THR A 185 -16.21 -5.32 -9.76
N ASP A 186 -15.91 -6.37 -10.55
CA ASP A 186 -16.89 -7.37 -11.00
C ASP A 186 -16.76 -8.69 -10.21
N LEU A 187 -16.03 -8.65 -9.10
CA LEU A 187 -15.80 -9.83 -8.25
C LEU A 187 -17.07 -10.23 -7.51
N GLN A 188 -17.23 -11.55 -7.33
CA GLN A 188 -18.39 -12.13 -6.67
C GLN A 188 -17.97 -12.95 -5.46
N ALA A 189 -18.91 -13.15 -4.53
CA ALA A 189 -18.68 -14.06 -3.41
C ALA A 189 -18.32 -15.46 -3.94
N GLY A 190 -17.29 -16.07 -3.37
CA GLY A 190 -16.68 -17.32 -3.83
C GLY A 190 -15.41 -17.13 -4.66
N ASP A 191 -15.14 -15.94 -5.19
CA ASP A 191 -13.89 -15.68 -5.90
C ASP A 191 -12.70 -15.71 -4.95
N MET A 192 -11.62 -16.41 -5.35
CA MET A 192 -10.33 -16.29 -4.67
C MET A 192 -9.65 -14.98 -5.13
N VAL A 193 -9.29 -14.15 -4.17
CA VAL A 193 -8.79 -12.79 -4.41
C VAL A 193 -7.44 -12.56 -3.74
N SER A 194 -6.66 -11.68 -4.34
CA SER A 194 -5.46 -11.09 -3.76
C SER A 194 -5.72 -9.59 -3.57
N VAL A 195 -5.46 -9.09 -2.38
CA VAL A 195 -5.69 -7.68 -2.01
C VAL A 195 -4.43 -7.11 -1.39
N SER A 196 -3.95 -6.00 -1.96
CA SER A 196 -2.79 -5.26 -1.46
C SER A 196 -3.23 -3.89 -0.96
N GLY A 197 -2.81 -3.51 0.24
CA GLY A 197 -3.28 -2.26 0.85
C GLY A 197 -2.66 -1.95 2.19
N LEU A 198 -3.08 -0.83 2.78
CA LEU A 198 -2.69 -0.41 4.12
C LEU A 198 -3.61 -1.09 5.14
N PHE A 199 -3.05 -1.91 6.03
CA PHE A 199 -3.80 -2.42 7.17
C PHE A 199 -3.74 -1.40 8.31
N ASN A 200 -4.87 -0.81 8.69
CA ASN A 200 -4.94 0.13 9.79
C ASN A 200 -6.29 0.06 10.52
N GLY A 201 -6.30 0.10 11.85
CA GLY A 201 -7.54 0.11 12.63
C GLY A 201 -8.44 -1.11 12.37
N ASP A 202 -7.86 -2.30 12.29
CA ASP A 202 -8.53 -3.58 12.01
C ASP A 202 -9.20 -3.69 10.63
N VAL A 203 -8.88 -2.78 9.70
CA VAL A 203 -9.37 -2.79 8.32
C VAL A 203 -8.21 -2.74 7.34
N LEU A 204 -8.29 -3.55 6.29
CA LEU A 204 -7.38 -3.44 5.14
C LEU A 204 -7.98 -2.48 4.12
N TYR A 205 -7.41 -1.30 3.99
CA TYR A 205 -7.82 -0.33 2.99
C TYR A 205 -7.03 -0.55 1.70
N SER A 206 -7.72 -0.64 0.57
CA SER A 206 -7.07 -1.02 -0.69
C SER A 206 -7.70 -0.32 -1.90
N GLY A 207 -6.85 0.09 -2.85
CA GLY A 207 -7.25 0.41 -4.24
C GLY A 207 -6.89 -0.70 -5.23
N GLN A 208 -6.35 -1.83 -4.75
CA GLN A 208 -5.79 -2.91 -5.55
C GLN A 208 -6.31 -4.26 -5.08
N MET A 209 -7.36 -4.74 -5.74
CA MET A 209 -7.97 -6.05 -5.53
C MET A 209 -8.20 -6.73 -6.86
N GLY A 210 -7.86 -8.02 -6.96
CA GLY A 210 -8.06 -8.80 -8.18
C GLY A 210 -8.19 -10.28 -7.89
N LYS A 211 -8.70 -11.05 -8.87
CA LYS A 211 -8.73 -12.51 -8.77
C LYS A 211 -7.31 -13.04 -8.64
N LYS A 212 -7.05 -13.87 -7.62
CA LYS A 212 -5.80 -14.62 -7.55
C LYS A 212 -5.91 -15.76 -8.55
N ARG A 213 -5.15 -15.65 -9.64
CA ARG A 213 -4.98 -16.76 -10.57
C ARG A 213 -3.88 -17.65 -10.00
N PRO A 214 -4.08 -18.98 -9.94
CA PRO A 214 -3.00 -19.89 -9.63
C PRO A 214 -1.80 -19.57 -10.53
N PRO A 215 -0.55 -19.70 -10.04
CA PRO A 215 0.60 -19.61 -10.91
C PRO A 215 0.35 -20.58 -12.06
N LEU A 216 0.32 -20.02 -13.28
CA LEU A 216 -0.02 -20.75 -14.48
C LEU A 216 0.79 -22.04 -14.46
N SER A 217 0.10 -23.19 -14.47
CA SER A 217 0.73 -24.42 -14.93
C SER A 217 1.43 -24.06 -16.24
N ILE A 218 2.70 -24.49 -16.38
CA ILE A 218 3.56 -24.25 -17.54
C ILE A 218 2.89 -24.68 -18.87
N SER A 219 1.72 -25.33 -18.81
CA SER A 219 0.84 -25.62 -19.95
C SER A 219 0.11 -24.41 -20.56
N THR A 220 0.25 -23.19 -20.04
CA THR A 220 -0.35 -22.02 -20.71
C THR A 220 0.59 -21.57 -21.83
N LEU A 221 0.57 -22.34 -22.92
CA LEU A 221 1.02 -21.92 -24.24
C LEU A 221 0.28 -20.62 -24.57
N ILE A 222 0.94 -19.48 -24.34
CA ILE A 222 0.63 -18.25 -25.06
C ILE A 222 1.03 -18.54 -26.51
N PRO A 223 0.09 -18.72 -27.46
CA PRO A 223 0.45 -18.98 -28.84
C PRO A 223 1.16 -17.72 -29.36
N GLY A 224 2.49 -17.79 -29.46
CA GLY A 224 3.32 -16.68 -29.96
C GLY A 224 4.58 -16.38 -29.15
N PHE A 225 4.63 -16.65 -27.84
CA PHE A 225 5.79 -16.28 -27.02
C PHE A 225 6.90 -17.34 -26.96
N THR A 226 6.58 -18.63 -27.16
CA THR A 226 7.62 -19.67 -27.24
C THR A 226 8.16 -19.83 -28.66
N GLY A 227 7.29 -19.84 -29.68
CA GLY A 227 7.70 -20.09 -31.07
C GLY A 227 8.72 -19.10 -31.63
N LEU A 228 8.56 -17.79 -31.38
CA LEU A 228 9.49 -16.77 -31.87
C LEU A 228 10.85 -16.83 -31.16
N TRP A 229 10.86 -17.07 -29.85
CA TRP A 229 12.11 -17.22 -29.09
C TRP A 229 12.86 -18.50 -29.46
N THR A 230 12.16 -19.62 -29.66
CA THR A 230 12.80 -20.86 -30.13
C THR A 230 13.35 -20.69 -31.54
N MET A 231 12.63 -20.02 -32.45
CA MET A 231 13.14 -19.70 -33.79
C MET A 231 14.31 -18.72 -33.76
N PHE A 232 14.33 -17.75 -32.84
CA PHE A 232 15.42 -16.80 -32.68
C PHE A 232 16.70 -17.49 -32.14
N ILE A 233 16.55 -18.39 -31.17
CA ILE A 233 17.66 -19.19 -30.62
C ILE A 233 18.21 -20.17 -31.66
N ILE A 234 17.33 -20.87 -32.40
CA ILE A 234 17.74 -21.75 -33.50
C ILE A 234 18.42 -20.95 -34.61
N GLY A 235 17.91 -19.77 -34.95
CA GLY A 235 18.52 -18.87 -35.93
C GLY A 235 19.93 -18.43 -35.54
N LEU A 236 20.16 -18.10 -34.26
CA LEU A 236 21.49 -17.80 -33.73
C LEU A 236 22.44 -19.00 -33.76
N LEU A 237 21.94 -20.21 -33.47
CA LEU A 237 22.70 -21.45 -33.55
C LEU A 237 23.12 -21.81 -34.99
N VAL A 238 22.23 -21.61 -35.96
CA VAL A 238 22.53 -21.83 -37.39
C VAL A 238 23.59 -20.85 -37.89
N ILE A 239 23.54 -19.59 -37.46
CA ILE A 239 24.57 -18.60 -37.79
C ILE A 239 25.91 -18.96 -37.13
N TYR A 240 25.89 -19.45 -35.90
CA TYR A 240 27.09 -19.91 -35.19
C TYR A 240 27.76 -21.09 -35.90
N MET A 241 26.99 -22.11 -36.29
CA MET A 241 27.50 -23.30 -36.99
C MET A 241 27.99 -23.03 -38.43
N LYS A 242 27.59 -21.92 -39.05
CA LYS A 242 28.04 -21.55 -40.41
C LYS A 242 29.33 -20.72 -40.41
N HIS A 243 29.80 -20.29 -39.24
CA HIS A 243 31.00 -19.49 -39.06
C HIS A 243 32.12 -20.21 -38.28
N GLU A 244 31.96 -21.52 -38.03
CA GLU A 244 33.05 -22.50 -37.86
C GLU A 244 33.38 -23.14 -39.23
#